data_AF-A0A2E8JQR0-F1
#
_entry.id   AF-A0A2E8JQR0-F1
#
_cell.length_a   1.000
_cell.length_b   1.000
_cell.length_c   1.000
_cell.angle_alpha   90.00
_cell.angle_beta   90.00
_cell.angle_gamma   90.00
#
_symmetry.space_group_name_H-M   'P 1'
#
loop_
_entity.id
_entity.type
_entity.pdbx_description
1 polymer ?
#
loop_
_entity_poly.entity_id
_entity_poly.type
_entity_poly.pdbx_seq_one_letter_code
_entity_poly.pdbx_strand_id
1 'polypeptide(L)'
;MKNEQPPTPEAQAPPQTPYHQPVAYDAEGRPLYAHPPTVHTAPQIVQTVRPHEPAKPVISEETKRRHEQSRRQYPFLNLSDGEYVIKAMRRHPIGLFVPMATGIILLALSLTVLFSYESIADSLNLSGLAADPSSIILPVLLFCVLIGLGMFIAYYVYVNNKFFLTNESVIQEIQVSLFSRHEQTVSLGNIEDASYRQTNIIQHLFNYGSIRLSTEGDETTYRFTYVANPEQHIAELNNAVEAFKLGRPVGSDD
;
A
#
# COMPACT_ATOMS: atom_id res chain seq x y z
N MET A 1 0.19 59.95 -42.40
CA MET A 1 0.06 58.63 -43.05
C MET A 1 -1.13 57.91 -42.43
N LYS A 2 -2.27 57.91 -43.13
CA LYS A 2 -3.47 57.17 -42.75
C LYS A 2 -4.17 56.84 -44.06
N ASN A 3 -3.90 55.64 -44.59
CA ASN A 3 -4.56 55.12 -45.79
C ASN A 3 -5.79 54.35 -45.32
N GLU A 4 -6.96 54.95 -45.53
CA GLU A 4 -8.26 54.29 -45.44
C GLU A 4 -8.54 53.53 -46.75
N GLN A 5 -8.93 52.27 -46.61
CA GLN A 5 -9.16 51.33 -47.70
C GLN A 5 -10.67 51.35 -48.05
N PRO A 6 -11.04 51.46 -49.34
CA PRO A 6 -12.45 51.51 -49.74
C PRO A 6 -13.14 50.13 -49.69
N PRO A 7 -14.48 50.08 -49.54
CA PRO A 7 -15.23 48.84 -49.34
C PRO A 7 -15.41 48.01 -50.63
N THR A 8 -15.36 46.69 -50.47
CA THR A 8 -15.60 45.67 -51.51
C THR A 8 -17.10 45.59 -51.87
N PRO A 9 -17.50 45.35 -53.14
CA PRO A 9 -18.91 45.20 -53.51
C PRO A 9 -19.51 43.87 -53.03
N GLU A 10 -20.72 43.91 -52.49
CA GLU A 10 -21.55 42.73 -52.19
C GLU A 10 -21.88 41.94 -53.46
N ALA A 11 -21.47 40.67 -53.51
CA ALA A 11 -21.93 39.74 -54.53
C ALA A 11 -23.33 39.22 -54.16
N GLN A 12 -24.30 39.47 -55.03
CA GLN A 12 -25.69 39.05 -54.91
C GLN A 12 -25.81 37.51 -54.79
N ALA A 13 -26.58 37.04 -53.79
CA ALA A 13 -26.96 35.64 -53.68
C ALA A 13 -27.88 35.22 -54.85
N PRO A 14 -27.74 34.01 -55.41
CA PRO A 14 -28.62 33.53 -56.48
C PRO A 14 -30.07 33.40 -55.99
N PRO A 15 -31.07 33.62 -56.88
CA PRO A 15 -32.48 33.58 -56.49
C PRO A 15 -32.86 32.21 -55.93
N GLN A 16 -33.44 32.18 -54.73
CA GLN A 16 -33.98 30.96 -54.13
C GLN A 16 -35.26 30.56 -54.87
N THR A 17 -35.18 29.52 -55.70
CA THR A 17 -36.36 28.94 -56.35
C THR A 17 -37.23 28.24 -55.29
N PRO A 18 -38.54 28.52 -55.20
CA PRO A 18 -39.42 27.86 -54.22
C PRO A 18 -39.48 26.34 -54.47
N TYR A 19 -39.05 25.53 -53.51
CA TYR A 19 -38.95 24.06 -53.60
C TYR A 19 -40.28 23.30 -53.71
N HIS A 20 -41.40 24.01 -53.80
CA HIS A 20 -42.75 23.43 -53.92
C HIS A 20 -43.22 23.31 -55.38
N GLN A 21 -42.47 23.84 -56.34
CA GLN A 21 -42.80 23.75 -57.76
C GLN A 21 -42.00 22.63 -58.43
N PRO A 22 -42.64 21.70 -59.17
CA PRO A 22 -41.93 20.68 -59.90
C PRO A 22 -41.16 21.29 -61.08
N VAL A 23 -39.93 20.84 -61.28
CA VAL A 23 -39.03 21.34 -62.33
C VAL A 23 -39.15 20.56 -63.63
N ALA A 24 -39.66 19.33 -63.59
CA ALA A 24 -39.96 18.51 -64.77
C ALA A 24 -41.05 17.48 -64.44
N TYR A 25 -41.56 16.79 -65.47
CA TYR A 25 -42.41 15.60 -65.32
C TYR A 25 -41.78 14.44 -66.09
N ASP A 26 -41.92 13.20 -65.58
CA ASP A 26 -41.45 12.00 -66.28
C ASP A 26 -42.38 11.60 -67.44
N ALA A 27 -42.01 10.55 -68.19
CA ALA A 27 -42.79 10.07 -69.35
C ALA A 27 -44.20 9.58 -68.98
N GLU A 28 -44.43 9.27 -67.70
CA GLU A 28 -45.71 8.87 -67.13
C GLU A 28 -46.48 10.05 -66.48
N GLY A 29 -45.96 11.28 -66.60
CA GLY A 29 -46.63 12.51 -66.15
C GLY A 29 -46.49 12.82 -64.66
N ARG A 30 -45.52 12.23 -63.95
CA ARG A 30 -45.30 12.47 -62.51
C ARG A 30 -44.29 13.60 -62.26
N PRO A 31 -44.55 14.51 -61.31
CA PRO A 31 -43.68 15.65 -61.04
C PRO A 31 -42.34 15.23 -60.42
N LEU A 32 -41.25 15.78 -60.96
CA LEU A 32 -39.88 15.66 -60.46
C LEU A 32 -39.44 16.99 -59.83
N TYR A 33 -38.90 16.94 -58.61
CA TYR A 33 -38.47 18.10 -57.84
C TYR A 33 -36.94 18.17 -57.73
N ALA A 34 -36.38 19.39 -57.72
CA ALA A 34 -34.95 19.61 -57.53
C ALA A 34 -34.61 19.60 -56.03
N HIS A 35 -34.15 18.45 -55.52
CA HIS A 35 -33.54 18.33 -54.21
C HIS A 35 -32.02 18.12 -54.35
N PRO A 36 -31.18 18.81 -53.55
CA PRO A 36 -29.75 18.52 -53.51
C PRO A 36 -29.53 17.11 -52.92
N PRO A 37 -28.50 16.36 -53.38
CA PRO A 37 -28.26 15.00 -52.91
C PRO A 37 -27.96 15.00 -51.41
N THR A 38 -28.84 14.41 -50.61
CA THR A 38 -28.56 14.08 -49.21
C THR A 38 -27.59 12.91 -49.16
N VAL A 39 -26.31 13.22 -48.91
CA VAL A 39 -25.28 12.22 -48.62
C VAL A 39 -25.57 11.66 -47.22
N HIS A 40 -26.19 10.49 -47.15
CA HIS A 40 -26.35 9.74 -45.90
C HIS A 40 -24.99 9.11 -45.53
N THR A 41 -24.14 9.86 -44.83
CA THR A 41 -22.95 9.31 -44.19
C THR A 41 -23.39 8.65 -42.88
N ALA A 42 -23.77 7.36 -42.93
CA ALA A 42 -23.92 6.60 -41.70
C ALA A 42 -22.54 6.51 -41.01
N PRO A 43 -22.40 6.84 -39.71
CA PRO A 43 -21.13 6.68 -39.02
C PRO A 43 -20.77 5.19 -39.02
N GLN A 44 -19.71 4.84 -39.75
CA GLN A 44 -19.14 3.49 -39.73
C GLN A 44 -18.48 3.28 -38.37
N ILE A 45 -19.22 2.68 -37.43
CA ILE A 45 -18.72 2.33 -36.10
C ILE A 45 -17.70 1.21 -36.32
N VAL A 46 -16.41 1.56 -36.36
CA VAL A 46 -15.33 0.59 -36.30
C VAL A 46 -15.30 0.05 -34.87
N GLN A 47 -16.03 -1.03 -34.61
CA GLN A 47 -15.82 -1.85 -33.43
C GLN A 47 -14.41 -2.45 -33.54
N THR A 48 -13.42 -1.73 -33.03
CA THR A 48 -12.15 -2.34 -32.70
C THR A 48 -12.45 -3.37 -31.62
N VAL A 49 -12.42 -4.64 -32.00
CA VAL A 49 -12.45 -5.75 -31.04
C VAL A 49 -11.18 -5.59 -30.22
N ARG A 50 -11.25 -4.86 -29.09
CA ARG A 50 -10.15 -4.83 -28.14
C ARG A 50 -9.87 -6.30 -27.80
N PRO A 51 -8.65 -6.81 -28.04
CA PRO A 51 -8.27 -8.12 -27.55
C PRO A 51 -8.63 -8.17 -26.06
N HIS A 52 -9.51 -9.09 -25.69
CA HIS A 52 -10.13 -9.16 -24.38
C HIS A 52 -9.13 -9.60 -23.28
N GLU A 53 -7.90 -9.93 -23.68
CA GLU A 53 -6.81 -10.22 -22.77
C GLU A 53 -5.63 -9.29 -23.09
N PRO A 54 -5.16 -8.46 -22.14
CA PRO A 54 -3.89 -7.78 -22.29
C PRO A 54 -2.82 -8.87 -22.52
N ALA A 55 -2.02 -8.71 -23.58
CA ALA A 55 -0.92 -9.61 -23.85
C ALA A 55 -0.06 -9.73 -22.58
N LYS A 56 0.08 -10.95 -22.05
CA LYS A 56 0.90 -11.19 -20.86
C LYS A 56 2.27 -10.55 -21.11
N PRO A 57 2.78 -9.70 -20.20
CA PRO A 57 4.09 -9.10 -20.36
C PRO A 57 5.12 -10.20 -20.67
N VAL A 58 6.00 -9.99 -21.65
CA VAL A 58 7.07 -10.95 -21.94
C VAL A 58 8.07 -10.89 -20.78
N ILE A 59 7.86 -11.74 -19.78
CA ILE A 59 8.73 -11.81 -18.60
C ILE A 59 10.08 -12.37 -19.03
N SER A 60 11.17 -11.63 -18.74
CA SER A 60 12.53 -12.09 -19.01
C SER A 60 12.86 -13.36 -18.20
N GLU A 61 13.76 -14.21 -18.70
CA GLU A 61 14.19 -15.42 -17.99
C GLU A 61 14.81 -15.10 -16.62
N GLU A 62 15.46 -13.94 -16.48
CA GLU A 62 15.98 -13.48 -15.19
C GLU A 62 14.86 -13.16 -14.20
N THR A 63 13.84 -12.42 -14.63
CA THR A 63 12.69 -12.07 -13.78
C THR A 63 11.93 -13.32 -13.33
N LYS A 64 11.76 -14.32 -14.22
CA LYS A 64 11.16 -15.62 -13.83
C LYS A 64 11.96 -16.32 -12.73
N ARG A 65 13.29 -16.35 -12.85
CA ARG A 65 14.16 -16.95 -11.81
C ARG A 65 14.05 -16.22 -10.47
N ARG A 66 14.09 -14.89 -10.47
CA ARG A 66 13.93 -14.06 -9.25
C ARG A 66 12.55 -14.25 -8.62
N HIS A 67 11.50 -14.35 -9.44
CA HIS A 67 10.14 -14.65 -9.00
C HIS A 67 10.04 -16.03 -8.34
N GLU A 68 10.56 -17.08 -8.98
CA GLU A 68 10.58 -18.42 -8.40
C GLU A 68 11.37 -18.48 -7.08
N GLN A 69 12.52 -17.82 -7.01
CA GLN A 69 13.31 -17.72 -5.78
C GLN A 69 12.52 -17.03 -4.66
N SER A 70 11.87 -15.91 -4.97
CA SER A 70 11.05 -15.16 -4.02
C SER A 70 9.88 -15.99 -3.50
N ARG A 71 9.20 -16.75 -4.38
CA ARG A 71 8.12 -17.67 -3.99
C ARG A 71 8.59 -18.80 -3.09
N ARG A 72 9.81 -19.30 -3.30
CA ARG A 72 10.40 -20.33 -2.42
C ARG A 72 10.79 -19.76 -1.06
N GLN A 73 11.34 -18.55 -1.03
CA GLN A 73 11.80 -17.91 0.21
C GLN A 73 10.63 -17.36 1.04
N TYR A 74 9.58 -16.87 0.39
CA TYR A 74 8.42 -16.23 0.99
C TYR A 74 7.11 -16.87 0.48
N PRO A 75 6.86 -18.16 0.78
CA PRO A 75 5.69 -18.89 0.26
C PRO A 75 4.35 -18.38 0.79
N PHE A 76 4.38 -17.55 1.84
CA PHE A 76 3.21 -16.92 2.44
C PHE A 76 2.81 -15.61 1.75
N LEU A 77 3.63 -15.07 0.85
CA LEU A 77 3.30 -13.87 0.08
C LEU A 77 2.55 -14.24 -1.19
N ASN A 78 1.51 -13.48 -1.52
CA ASN A 78 0.78 -13.61 -2.76
C ASN A 78 1.41 -12.73 -3.86
N LEU A 79 2.48 -13.23 -4.49
CA LEU A 79 3.21 -12.53 -5.56
C LEU A 79 2.55 -12.74 -6.92
N SER A 80 2.38 -11.68 -7.68
CA SER A 80 1.88 -11.70 -9.07
C SER A 80 2.88 -12.36 -10.04
N ASP A 81 2.44 -12.70 -11.24
CA ASP A 81 3.29 -13.34 -12.25
C ASP A 81 4.50 -12.45 -12.62
N GLY A 82 5.70 -12.88 -12.25
CA GLY A 82 6.93 -12.09 -12.47
C GLY A 82 7.27 -11.10 -11.35
N GLU A 83 6.44 -11.01 -10.31
CA GLU A 83 6.70 -10.18 -9.13
C GLU A 83 7.69 -10.88 -8.19
N TYR A 84 8.73 -10.18 -7.76
CA TYR A 84 9.77 -10.72 -6.90
C TYR A 84 10.16 -9.73 -5.81
N VAL A 85 10.59 -10.26 -4.66
CA VAL A 85 10.95 -9.45 -3.49
C VAL A 85 12.36 -8.89 -3.71
N ILE A 86 12.46 -7.57 -3.70
CA ILE A 86 13.75 -6.84 -3.76
C ILE A 86 14.34 -6.78 -2.35
N LYS A 87 13.52 -6.41 -1.36
CA LYS A 87 13.98 -6.24 0.02
C LYS A 87 12.93 -6.63 1.05
N ALA A 88 13.35 -7.37 2.07
CA ALA A 88 12.54 -7.71 3.23
C ALA A 88 13.03 -6.95 4.46
N MET A 89 12.21 -6.04 4.96
CA MET A 89 12.49 -5.21 6.13
C MET A 89 11.84 -5.81 7.38
N ARG A 90 12.62 -5.86 8.47
CA ARG A 90 12.15 -6.31 9.78
C ARG A 90 12.06 -5.13 10.73
N ARG A 91 11.19 -5.25 11.74
CA ARG A 91 11.13 -4.28 12.84
C ARG A 91 12.42 -4.33 13.67
N HIS A 92 12.87 -3.16 14.07
CA HIS A 92 14.04 -2.94 14.91
C HIS A 92 13.76 -3.45 16.33
N PRO A 93 14.65 -4.24 16.95
CA PRO A 93 14.39 -4.88 18.24
C PRO A 93 14.10 -3.90 19.39
N ILE A 94 14.47 -2.63 19.27
CA ILE A 94 14.19 -1.60 20.28
C ILE A 94 12.71 -1.48 20.65
N GLY A 95 11.79 -1.76 19.71
CA GLY A 95 10.35 -1.70 20.04
C GLY A 95 9.90 -2.81 21.00
N LEU A 96 10.71 -3.86 21.18
CA LEU A 96 10.49 -4.87 22.22
C LEU A 96 10.98 -4.43 23.59
N PHE A 97 11.86 -3.42 23.68
CA PHE A 97 12.48 -3.05 24.94
C PHE A 97 11.44 -2.69 26.01
N VAL A 98 10.47 -1.85 25.68
CA VAL A 98 9.42 -1.41 26.62
C VAL A 98 8.57 -2.59 27.13
N PRO A 99 7.90 -3.40 26.28
CA PRO A 99 7.10 -4.51 26.78
C PRO A 99 7.94 -5.57 27.52
N MET A 100 9.17 -5.84 27.09
CA MET A 100 10.05 -6.79 27.77
C MET A 100 10.51 -6.27 29.12
N ALA A 101 10.94 -5.01 29.21
CA ALA A 101 11.36 -4.38 30.46
C ALA A 101 10.20 -4.34 31.46
N THR A 102 8.99 -3.98 31.04
CA THR A 102 7.80 -4.02 31.89
C THR A 102 7.54 -5.42 32.43
N GLY A 103 7.60 -6.45 31.58
CA GLY A 103 7.44 -7.84 32.02
C GLY A 103 8.50 -8.28 33.03
N ILE A 104 9.77 -7.92 32.79
CA ILE A 104 10.89 -8.21 33.70
C ILE A 104 10.70 -7.50 35.05
N ILE A 105 10.29 -6.23 35.05
CA ILE A 105 10.02 -5.46 36.28
C ILE A 105 8.87 -6.10 37.07
N LEU A 106 7.79 -6.50 36.39
CA LEU A 106 6.67 -7.17 37.04
C LEU A 106 7.09 -8.52 37.65
N LEU A 107 7.89 -9.32 36.94
CA LEU A 107 8.43 -10.57 37.47
C LEU A 107 9.32 -10.33 38.69
N ALA A 108 10.22 -9.34 38.63
CA ALA A 108 11.07 -8.98 39.75
C ALA A 108 10.25 -8.52 40.97
N LEU A 109 9.18 -7.75 40.74
CA LEU A 109 8.26 -7.33 41.80
C LEU A 109 7.51 -8.52 42.39
N SER A 110 7.01 -9.44 41.57
CA SER A 110 6.31 -10.66 42.02
C SER A 110 7.22 -11.55 42.87
N LEU A 111 8.49 -11.71 42.47
CA LEU A 111 9.48 -12.44 43.27
C LEU A 111 9.80 -11.71 44.57
N THR A 112 9.91 -10.37 44.54
CA THR A 112 10.14 -9.57 45.74
C THR A 112 9.00 -9.75 46.75
N VAL A 113 7.74 -9.76 46.27
CA VAL A 113 6.57 -10.05 47.12
C VAL A 113 6.63 -11.45 47.69
N LEU A 114 7.04 -12.46 46.90
CA LEU A 114 7.16 -13.84 47.35
C LEU A 114 8.20 -13.99 48.47
N PHE A 115 9.40 -13.43 48.29
CA PHE A 115 10.49 -13.54 49.26
C PHE A 115 10.29 -12.69 50.51
N SER A 116 9.59 -11.56 50.39
CA SER A 116 9.32 -10.65 51.51
C SER A 116 7.93 -10.85 52.12
N TYR A 117 7.21 -11.91 51.76
CA TYR A 117 5.81 -12.08 52.12
C TYR A 117 5.57 -12.11 53.63
N GLU A 118 6.43 -12.79 54.40
CA GLU A 118 6.33 -12.87 55.86
C GLU A 118 6.35 -11.47 56.49
N SER A 119 7.33 -10.64 56.11
CA SER A 119 7.42 -9.24 56.58
C SER A 119 6.22 -8.40 56.14
N ILE A 120 5.70 -8.62 54.93
CA ILE A 120 4.50 -7.93 54.42
C ILE A 120 3.27 -8.36 55.25
N ALA A 121 3.10 -9.65 55.50
CA ALA A 121 1.99 -10.21 56.25
C ALA A 121 1.96 -9.69 57.70
N ASP A 122 3.12 -9.64 58.36
CA ASP A 122 3.27 -9.05 59.69
C ASP A 122 2.93 -7.56 59.70
N SER A 123 3.46 -6.80 58.73
CA SER A 123 3.20 -5.35 58.63
C SER A 123 1.71 -5.01 58.43
N LEU A 124 0.97 -5.92 57.80
CA LEU A 124 -0.46 -5.80 57.53
C LEU A 124 -1.33 -6.46 58.61
N ASN A 125 -0.73 -7.03 59.66
CA ASN A 125 -1.40 -7.80 60.72
C ASN A 125 -2.31 -8.92 60.16
N LEU A 126 -1.85 -9.59 59.10
CA LEU A 126 -2.56 -10.76 58.56
C LEU A 126 -2.51 -11.91 59.58
N SER A 127 -3.55 -12.74 59.60
CA SER A 127 -3.63 -13.88 60.53
C SER A 127 -4.28 -15.10 59.87
N GLY A 128 -4.08 -16.27 60.47
CA GLY A 128 -4.60 -17.54 59.96
C GLY A 128 -3.92 -17.95 58.64
N LEU A 129 -4.69 -18.58 57.75
CA LEU A 129 -4.19 -19.10 56.47
C LEU A 129 -3.59 -18.01 55.56
N ALA A 130 -3.98 -16.75 55.74
CA ALA A 130 -3.47 -15.62 54.97
C ALA A 130 -2.14 -15.05 55.51
N ALA A 131 -1.64 -15.52 56.64
CA ALA A 131 -0.30 -15.19 57.13
C ALA A 131 0.74 -16.25 56.76
N ASP A 132 0.29 -17.45 56.40
CA ASP A 132 1.17 -18.55 56.00
C ASP A 132 1.82 -18.24 54.64
N PRO A 133 3.17 -18.20 54.53
CA PRO A 133 3.87 -17.99 53.27
C PRO A 133 3.51 -18.99 52.18
N SER A 134 3.06 -20.19 52.53
CA SER A 134 2.63 -21.20 51.54
C SER A 134 1.39 -20.76 50.75
N SER A 135 0.56 -19.89 51.33
CA SER A 135 -0.71 -19.44 50.73
C SER A 135 -0.52 -18.57 49.48
N ILE A 136 0.61 -17.87 49.36
CA ILE A 136 0.86 -16.93 48.25
C ILE A 136 1.66 -17.55 47.10
N ILE A 137 2.30 -18.71 47.32
CA ILE A 137 3.18 -19.36 46.33
C ILE A 137 2.43 -19.65 45.03
N LEU A 138 1.28 -20.33 45.10
CA LEU A 138 0.52 -20.71 43.91
C LEU A 138 -0.05 -19.49 43.16
N PRO A 139 -0.69 -18.50 43.82
CA PRO A 139 -1.13 -17.28 43.16
C PRO A 139 0.00 -16.50 42.48
N VAL A 140 1.15 -16.32 43.14
CA VAL A 140 2.30 -15.59 42.57
C VAL A 140 2.89 -16.36 41.40
N LEU A 141 3.04 -17.68 41.51
CA LEU A 141 3.52 -18.51 40.41
C LEU A 141 2.58 -18.41 39.19
N LEU A 142 1.26 -18.51 39.39
CA LEU A 142 0.28 -18.33 38.31
C LEU A 142 0.41 -16.95 37.67
N PHE A 143 0.56 -15.90 38.48
CA PHE A 143 0.75 -14.54 37.99
C PHE A 143 2.04 -14.38 37.17
N CYS A 144 3.16 -14.96 37.62
CA CYS A 144 4.41 -15.01 36.86
C CYS A 144 4.25 -15.72 35.51
N VAL A 145 3.51 -16.84 35.46
CA VAL A 145 3.20 -17.55 34.21
C VAL A 145 2.39 -16.66 33.26
N LEU A 146 1.40 -15.93 33.77
CA LEU A 146 0.62 -14.99 32.96
C LEU A 146 1.48 -13.84 32.41
N ILE A 147 2.41 -13.31 33.21
CA ILE A 147 3.36 -12.29 32.73
C ILE A 147 4.25 -12.88 31.62
N GLY A 148 4.81 -14.07 31.83
CA GLY A 148 5.63 -14.75 30.82
C GLY A 148 4.87 -15.00 29.51
N LEU A 149 3.61 -15.41 29.60
CA LEU A 149 2.73 -15.57 28.44
C LEU A 149 2.48 -14.23 27.74
N GLY A 150 2.21 -13.16 28.49
CA GLY A 150 2.05 -11.80 27.94
C GLY A 150 3.31 -11.31 27.22
N MET A 151 4.50 -11.53 27.80
CA MET A 151 5.77 -11.24 27.15
C MET A 151 5.95 -12.03 25.86
N PHE A 152 5.66 -13.33 25.87
CA PHE A 152 5.72 -14.17 24.68
C PHE A 152 4.79 -13.68 23.57
N ILE A 153 3.55 -13.33 23.90
CA ILE A 153 2.59 -12.77 22.94
C ILE A 153 3.10 -11.47 22.35
N ALA A 154 3.58 -10.54 23.19
CA ALA A 154 4.13 -9.26 22.74
C ALA A 154 5.33 -9.47 21.80
N TYR A 155 6.23 -10.39 22.15
CA TYR A 155 7.35 -10.79 21.30
C TYR A 155 6.87 -11.35 19.96
N TYR A 156 6.00 -12.36 20.00
CA TYR A 156 5.48 -13.03 18.81
C TYR A 156 4.78 -12.06 17.86
N VAL A 157 3.88 -11.23 18.37
CA VAL A 157 3.18 -10.23 17.55
C VAL A 157 4.19 -9.27 16.93
N TYR A 158 5.17 -8.78 17.70
CA TYR A 158 6.14 -7.81 17.20
C TYR A 158 7.02 -8.34 16.07
N VAL A 159 7.60 -9.54 16.22
CA VAL A 159 8.55 -10.10 15.25
C VAL A 159 7.88 -10.60 13.97
N ASN A 160 6.58 -10.91 14.02
CA ASN A 160 5.82 -11.34 12.86
C ASN A 160 5.30 -10.19 11.99
N ASN A 161 5.49 -8.93 12.42
CA ASN A 161 5.22 -7.78 11.55
C ASN A 161 6.40 -7.57 10.58
N LYS A 162 6.12 -7.66 9.28
CA LYS A 162 7.14 -7.58 8.21
C LYS A 162 6.71 -6.61 7.13
N PHE A 163 7.68 -6.08 6.41
CA PHE A 163 7.46 -5.18 5.30
C PHE A 163 8.36 -5.61 4.14
N PHE A 164 7.80 -5.72 2.95
CA PHE A 164 8.45 -6.21 1.76
C PHE A 164 8.33 -5.17 0.65
N LEU A 165 9.45 -4.88 0.01
CA LEU A 165 9.53 -4.12 -1.23
C LEU A 165 9.72 -5.13 -2.37
N THR A 166 8.80 -5.14 -3.32
CA THR A 166 8.89 -5.93 -4.56
C THR A 166 9.16 -5.02 -5.75
N ASN A 167 9.32 -5.59 -6.94
CA ASN A 167 9.44 -4.83 -8.18
C ASN A 167 8.11 -4.23 -8.68
N GLU A 168 6.97 -4.55 -8.08
CA GLU A 168 5.66 -4.05 -8.50
C GLU A 168 4.83 -3.43 -7.38
N SER A 169 5.07 -3.86 -6.13
CA SER A 169 4.28 -3.48 -4.97
C SER A 169 5.11 -3.41 -3.69
N VAL A 170 4.50 -2.79 -2.69
CA VAL A 170 4.91 -2.86 -1.30
C VAL A 170 3.90 -3.72 -0.57
N ILE A 171 4.39 -4.74 0.13
CA ILE A 171 3.55 -5.68 0.88
C ILE A 171 3.89 -5.56 2.37
N GLN A 172 2.87 -5.35 3.20
CA GLN A 172 2.98 -5.26 4.64
C GLN A 172 2.21 -6.39 5.30
N GLU A 173 2.90 -7.23 6.09
CA GLU A 173 2.29 -8.25 6.93
C GLU A 173 2.11 -7.68 8.34
N ILE A 174 0.86 -7.47 8.76
CA ILE A 174 0.51 -6.93 10.07
C ILE A 174 -0.04 -8.04 10.94
N GLN A 175 0.74 -8.46 11.94
CA GLN A 175 0.27 -9.33 13.00
C GLN A 175 -0.38 -8.46 14.09
N VAL A 176 -1.67 -8.68 14.37
CA VAL A 176 -2.43 -7.93 15.39
C VAL A 176 -2.51 -8.71 16.71
N SER A 177 -2.64 -10.03 16.64
CA SER A 177 -2.70 -10.93 17.80
C SER A 177 -2.02 -12.27 17.47
N LEU A 178 -2.07 -13.27 18.35
CA LEU A 178 -1.54 -14.61 18.02
C LEU A 178 -2.24 -15.28 16.82
N PHE A 179 -3.52 -14.97 16.62
CA PHE A 179 -4.39 -15.67 15.66
C PHE A 179 -4.90 -14.79 14.52
N SER A 180 -4.68 -13.47 14.62
CA SER A 180 -5.12 -12.50 13.60
C SER A 180 -3.92 -11.85 12.92
N ARG A 181 -3.90 -11.97 11.60
CA ARG A 181 -2.96 -11.30 10.69
C ARG A 181 -3.72 -10.72 9.52
N HIS A 182 -3.22 -9.61 8.99
CA HIS A 182 -3.74 -8.99 7.78
C HIS A 182 -2.57 -8.57 6.89
N GLU A 183 -2.73 -8.77 5.59
CA GLU A 183 -1.77 -8.37 4.57
C GLU A 183 -2.33 -7.14 3.84
N GLN A 184 -1.48 -6.14 3.65
CA GLN A 184 -1.78 -4.94 2.88
C GLN A 184 -0.79 -4.82 1.74
N THR A 185 -1.30 -4.66 0.53
CA THR A 185 -0.48 -4.56 -0.68
C THR A 185 -0.82 -3.27 -1.42
N VAL A 186 0.20 -2.49 -1.75
CA VAL A 186 0.09 -1.22 -2.47
C VAL A 186 0.98 -1.28 -3.69
N SER A 187 0.43 -1.10 -4.88
CA SER A 187 1.24 -1.04 -6.11
C SER A 187 2.15 0.18 -6.08
N LEU A 188 3.40 0.03 -6.54
CA LEU A 188 4.36 1.14 -6.67
C LEU A 188 3.80 2.27 -7.55
N GLY A 189 2.95 1.96 -8.52
CA GLY A 189 2.30 2.96 -9.38
C GLY A 189 1.36 3.89 -8.61
N ASN A 190 0.71 3.38 -7.56
CA ASN A 190 -0.27 4.13 -6.76
C ASN A 190 0.37 4.91 -5.62
N ILE A 191 1.66 4.75 -5.35
CA ILE A 191 2.36 5.47 -4.29
C ILE A 191 2.66 6.89 -4.78
N GLU A 192 2.13 7.90 -4.08
CA GLU A 192 2.34 9.31 -4.39
C GLU A 192 3.62 9.84 -3.72
N ASP A 193 3.73 9.64 -2.41
CA ASP A 193 4.85 10.09 -1.59
C ASP A 193 5.27 8.98 -0.63
N ALA A 194 6.58 8.87 -0.41
CA ALA A 194 7.15 8.04 0.63
C ALA A 194 8.18 8.84 1.42
N SER A 195 7.94 8.94 2.73
CA SER A 195 8.78 9.69 3.66
C SER A 195 9.15 8.86 4.88
N TYR A 196 10.24 9.25 5.54
CA TYR A 196 10.61 8.69 6.83
C TYR A 196 10.55 9.73 7.93
N ARG A 197 10.44 9.27 9.17
CA ARG A 197 10.43 10.12 10.34
C ARG A 197 11.26 9.52 11.48
N GLN A 198 12.19 10.32 11.98
CA GLN A 198 12.91 10.12 13.23
C GLN A 198 12.67 11.35 14.10
N THR A 199 12.20 11.17 15.33
CA THR A 199 11.76 12.32 16.16
C THR A 199 12.64 12.60 17.37
N ASN A 200 13.32 11.60 17.90
CA ASN A 200 13.94 11.66 19.21
C ASN A 200 15.43 11.30 19.12
N ILE A 201 16.23 11.77 20.08
CA ILE A 201 17.67 11.43 20.16
C ILE A 201 17.89 9.91 20.15
N ILE A 202 17.04 9.14 20.84
CA ILE A 202 17.11 7.67 20.86
C ILE A 202 16.90 7.07 19.46
N GLN A 203 16.00 7.65 18.65
CA GLN A 203 15.75 7.20 17.27
C GLN A 203 16.96 7.45 16.37
N HIS A 204 17.61 8.61 16.51
CA HIS A 204 18.84 8.92 15.78
C HIS A 204 20.03 8.07 16.27
N LEU A 205 20.18 7.88 17.58
CA LEU A 205 21.29 7.13 18.18
C LEU A 205 21.27 5.65 17.79
N PHE A 206 20.10 5.02 17.82
CA PHE A 206 19.92 3.62 17.43
C PHE A 206 19.49 3.45 15.95
N ASN A 207 19.55 4.54 15.18
CA ASN A 207 19.15 4.63 13.77
C ASN A 207 17.88 3.85 13.41
N TYR A 208 16.80 4.08 14.16
CA TYR A 208 15.49 3.53 13.83
C TYR A 208 14.46 4.64 13.69
N GLY A 209 13.40 4.39 12.94
CA GLY A 209 12.34 5.38 12.74
C GLY A 209 11.05 4.76 12.23
N SER A 210 10.28 5.54 11.50
CA SER A 210 9.07 5.07 10.82
C SER A 210 9.07 5.49 9.35
N ILE A 211 8.54 4.63 8.49
CA ILE A 211 8.25 4.92 7.09
C ILE A 211 6.76 5.22 6.97
N ARG A 212 6.43 6.22 6.17
CA ARG A 212 5.08 6.64 5.83
C ARG A 212 4.94 6.62 4.32
N LEU A 213 3.91 5.95 3.81
CA LEU A 213 3.54 5.96 2.40
C LEU A 213 2.17 6.61 2.25
N SER A 214 2.03 7.44 1.24
CA SER A 214 0.77 8.06 0.83
C SER A 214 0.40 7.56 -0.56
N THR A 215 -0.87 7.25 -0.78
CA THR A 215 -1.38 6.78 -2.07
C THR A 215 -2.15 7.86 -2.80
N GLU A 216 -2.19 7.76 -4.13
CA GLU A 216 -2.97 8.64 -4.99
C GLU A 216 -4.49 8.39 -4.80
N GLY A 217 -5.27 9.46 -4.75
CA GLY A 217 -6.75 9.43 -4.81
C GLY A 217 -7.46 9.05 -3.51
N ASP A 218 -6.91 8.12 -2.73
CA ASP A 218 -7.36 7.77 -1.38
C ASP A 218 -6.28 8.25 -0.39
N GLU A 219 -6.62 9.14 0.55
CA GLU A 219 -5.72 9.63 1.63
C GLU A 219 -5.28 8.50 2.61
N THR A 220 -5.30 7.23 2.20
CA THR A 220 -4.78 6.11 2.96
C THR A 220 -3.28 6.25 3.16
N THR A 221 -2.93 6.71 4.36
CA THR A 221 -1.55 6.74 4.82
C THR A 221 -1.17 5.38 5.41
N TYR A 222 -0.24 4.68 4.77
CA TYR A 222 0.36 3.47 5.32
C TYR A 222 1.55 3.85 6.20
N ARG A 223 1.68 3.19 7.36
CA ARG A 223 2.76 3.47 8.31
C ARG A 223 3.41 2.19 8.79
N PHE A 224 4.72 2.13 8.66
CA PHE A 224 5.54 1.09 9.23
C PHE A 224 6.47 1.69 10.30
N THR A 225 6.33 1.25 11.54
CA THR A 225 7.07 1.79 12.69
C THR A 225 8.20 0.87 13.10
N TYR A 226 9.22 1.45 13.73
CA TYR A 226 10.44 0.76 14.16
C TYR A 226 11.23 0.17 13.00
N VAL A 227 11.45 0.92 11.93
CA VAL A 227 12.30 0.51 10.81
C VAL A 227 13.75 0.82 11.13
N ALA A 228 14.66 -0.15 10.99
CA ALA A 228 16.10 0.08 11.10
C ALA A 228 16.62 0.83 9.86
N ASN A 229 17.53 1.79 10.03
CA ASN A 229 18.09 2.60 8.94
C ASN A 229 17.01 3.14 7.98
N PRO A 230 15.99 3.88 8.47
CA PRO A 230 14.82 4.24 7.67
C PRO A 230 15.16 5.12 6.46
N GLU A 231 16.23 5.91 6.54
CA GLU A 231 16.71 6.77 5.46
C GLU A 231 17.15 5.96 4.22
N GLN A 232 17.90 4.88 4.41
CA GLN A 232 18.35 4.00 3.32
C GLN A 232 17.16 3.31 2.65
N HIS A 233 16.24 2.80 3.46
CA HIS A 233 15.06 2.10 2.95
C HIS A 233 14.12 3.03 2.17
N ILE A 234 14.01 4.31 2.56
CA ILE A 234 13.21 5.27 1.81
C ILE A 234 13.83 5.63 0.48
N ALA A 235 15.16 5.72 0.41
CA ALA A 235 15.88 6.03 -0.83
C ALA A 235 15.67 4.90 -1.85
N GLU A 236 15.84 3.66 -1.42
CA GLU A 236 15.57 2.48 -2.27
C GLU A 236 14.10 2.40 -2.70
N LEU A 237 13.16 2.70 -1.79
CA LEU A 237 11.74 2.70 -2.12
C LEU A 237 11.39 3.80 -3.13
N ASN A 238 11.91 5.01 -2.97
CA ASN A 238 11.68 6.11 -3.90
C ASN A 238 12.27 5.81 -5.28
N ASN A 239 13.49 5.26 -5.33
CA ASN A 239 14.10 4.81 -6.59
C ASN A 239 13.24 3.73 -7.25
N ALA A 240 12.69 2.79 -6.46
CA ALA A 240 11.83 1.74 -6.98
C ALA A 240 10.50 2.29 -7.54
N VAL A 241 9.87 3.22 -6.83
CA VAL A 241 8.64 3.91 -7.27
C VAL A 241 8.90 4.70 -8.56
N GLU A 242 9.99 5.46 -8.62
CA GLU A 242 10.38 6.22 -9.82
C GLU A 242 10.65 5.29 -11.01
N ALA A 243 11.44 4.24 -10.80
CA ALA A 243 11.75 3.25 -11.83
C ALA A 243 10.47 2.61 -12.38
N PHE A 244 9.56 2.19 -11.49
CA PHE A 244 8.28 1.60 -11.88
C PHE A 244 7.43 2.56 -12.71
N LYS A 245 7.28 3.81 -12.25
CA LYS A 245 6.50 4.85 -12.96
C LYS A 245 7.09 5.21 -14.32
N LEU A 246 8.41 5.14 -14.47
CA LEU A 246 9.11 5.39 -15.73
C LEU A 246 9.24 4.15 -16.63
N GLY A 247 8.73 2.98 -16.20
CA GLY A 247 8.88 1.71 -16.91
C GLY A 247 10.32 1.20 -17.00
N ARG A 248 11.20 1.64 -16.09
CA ARG A 248 12.57 1.15 -15.94
C ARG A 248 12.60 -0.13 -15.09
N PRO A 249 13.61 -1.01 -15.25
CA PRO A 249 13.73 -2.20 -14.41
C PRO A 249 13.94 -1.84 -12.94
N VAL A 250 12.99 -2.20 -12.08
CA VAL A 250 13.07 -1.98 -10.62
C VAL A 250 14.02 -3.02 -10.00
N GLY A 251 14.96 -2.58 -9.16
CA GLY A 251 15.92 -3.48 -8.48
C GLY A 251 17.04 -4.01 -9.39
N SER A 252 17.44 -3.21 -10.39
CA SER A 252 18.55 -3.51 -11.31
C SER A 252 19.88 -2.86 -10.94
N ASP A 253 19.90 -2.00 -9.93
CA ASP A 253 21.11 -1.37 -9.41
C ASP A 253 21.58 -2.13 -8.15
N ASP A 254 22.68 -2.86 -8.32
CA ASP A 254 23.60 -3.47 -7.33
C ASP A 254 23.05 -4.28 -6.14
#